data_AF-A0A964AUS5-F1
#
_entry.id   AF-A0A964AUS5-F1
#
_cell.length_a   1.000
_cell.length_b   1.000
_cell.length_c   1.000
_cell.angle_alpha   90.00
_cell.angle_beta   90.00
_cell.angle_gamma   90.00
#
_symmetry.space_group_name_H-M   'P 1'
#
loop_
_entity.id
_entity.type
_entity.pdbx_description
1 polymer ?
#
loop_
_entity_poly.entity_id
_entity_poly.type
_entity_poly.pdbx_seq_one_letter_code
_entity_poly.pdbx_strand_id
1 'polypeptide(L)'
;MSPSILALLLIVVGVLNLGNIIRLLRNDEALTTYVEQSPKAWLWRKWLGVEGAKRTIRRVFGPIGVVASVVFVGLGVQMLLAGG
;
A
#
# COMPACT_ATOMS: atom_id res chain seq x y z
N MET A 1 -2.95 19.00 15.94
CA MET A 1 -1.80 18.28 15.34
C MET A 1 -1.02 19.28 14.52
N SER A 2 0.30 19.42 14.71
CA SER A 2 1.08 20.39 13.94
C SER A 2 1.21 19.93 12.47
N PRO A 3 1.34 20.86 11.50
CA PRO A 3 1.53 20.52 10.10
C PRO A 3 2.72 19.58 9.86
N SER A 4 3.81 19.76 10.61
CA SER A 4 5.01 18.92 10.53
C SER A 4 4.76 17.49 11.01
N ILE A 5 3.95 17.30 12.06
CA ILE A 5 3.57 15.95 12.53
C ILE A 5 2.73 15.24 11.46
N LEU A 6 1.76 15.94 10.86
CA LEU A 6 0.95 15.37 9.78
C LEU A 6 1.81 15.01 8.57
N ALA A 7 2.74 15.88 8.20
CA ALA A 7 3.65 15.67 7.08
C ALA A 7 4.54 14.43 7.29
N LEU A 8 5.12 14.27 8.48
CA LEU A 8 5.90 13.09 8.84
C LEU A 8 5.05 11.80 8.80
N LEU A 9 3.81 11.85 9.30
CA LEU A 9 2.90 10.71 9.24
C LEU A 9 2.61 10.29 7.79
N LEU A 10 2.34 11.26 6.89
CA LEU A 10 2.10 10.97 5.48
C LEU A 10 3.32 10.30 4.82
N ILE A 11 4.54 10.80 5.10
CA ILE A 11 5.78 10.20 4.57
C ILE A 11 5.93 8.77 5.09
N VAL A 12 5.84 8.57 6.40
CA VAL A 12 6.04 7.24 7.02
C VAL A 12 5.00 6.25 6.50
N VAL A 13 3.72 6.64 6.44
CA VAL A 13 2.65 5.78 5.91
C VAL A 13 2.90 5.46 4.44
N GLY A 14 3.27 6.46 3.63
CA GLY A 14 3.56 6.28 2.21
C GLY A 14 4.71 5.29 1.97
N VAL A 15 5.82 5.46 2.69
CA VAL A 15 7.01 4.60 2.59
C VAL A 15 6.72 3.16 3.06
N LEU A 16 6.08 3.00 4.23
CA LEU A 16 5.74 1.67 4.75
C LEU A 16 4.76 0.94 3.82
N ASN A 17 3.76 1.65 3.30
CA ASN A 17 2.82 1.06 2.35
C ASN A 17 3.51 0.67 1.04
N LEU A 18 4.44 1.49 0.54
CA LEU A 18 5.20 1.19 -0.68
C LEU A 18 6.05 -0.06 -0.49
N GLY A 19 6.78 -0.15 0.63
CA GLY A 19 7.58 -1.33 0.97
C GLY A 19 6.73 -2.59 1.06
N ASN A 20 5.56 -2.52 1.69
CA ASN A 20 4.62 -3.64 1.77
C ASN A 20 4.10 -4.06 0.39
N ILE A 21 3.73 -3.12 -0.48
CA ILE A 21 3.24 -3.44 -1.83
C ILE A 21 4.36 -4.07 -2.65
N ILE A 22 5.56 -3.51 -2.63
CA ILE A 22 6.72 -4.09 -3.33
C ILE A 22 6.99 -5.52 -2.84
N ARG A 23 6.92 -5.77 -1.51
CA ARG A 23 7.06 -7.11 -0.93
C ARG A 23 6.00 -8.07 -1.48
N LEU A 24 4.73 -7.66 -1.52
CA LEU A 24 3.63 -8.48 -2.04
C LEU A 24 3.73 -8.72 -3.56
N LEU A 25 4.27 -7.77 -4.32
CA LEU A 25 4.47 -7.94 -5.75
C LEU A 25 5.63 -8.88 -6.07
N ARG A 26 6.71 -8.84 -5.28
CA ARG A 26 7.94 -9.63 -5.52
C ARG A 26 7.94 -11.02 -4.88
N ASN A 27 7.23 -11.23 -3.78
CA ASN A 27 7.24 -12.49 -3.05
C ASN A 27 5.85 -13.14 -3.11
N ASP A 28 5.75 -14.27 -3.83
CA ASP A 28 4.50 -15.00 -4.02
C ASP A 28 3.98 -15.66 -2.73
N GLU A 29 4.89 -16.13 -1.87
CA GLU A 29 4.53 -16.68 -0.56
C GLU A 29 3.90 -15.60 0.31
N ALA A 30 4.54 -14.43 0.41
CA ALA A 30 4.01 -13.29 1.16
C ALA A 30 2.63 -12.83 0.64
N LEU A 31 2.43 -12.86 -0.68
CA LEU A 31 1.15 -12.55 -1.30
C LEU A 31 0.09 -13.61 -1.00
N THR A 32 0.46 -14.89 -1.05
CA THR A 32 -0.43 -16.01 -0.75
C THR A 32 -0.88 -15.94 0.71
N THR A 33 0.05 -15.78 1.65
CA THR A 33 -0.26 -15.57 3.07
C THR A 33 -1.18 -14.37 3.28
N TYR A 34 -0.91 -13.24 2.61
CA TYR A 34 -1.77 -12.06 2.68
C TYR A 34 -3.19 -12.35 2.19
N VAL A 35 -3.35 -13.02 1.04
CA VAL A 35 -4.66 -13.35 0.47
C VAL A 35 -5.45 -14.30 1.38
N GLU A 36 -4.78 -15.26 2.01
CA GLU A 36 -5.42 -16.27 2.85
C GLU A 36 -5.77 -15.76 4.24
N GLN A 37 -4.94 -14.89 4.82
CA GLN A 37 -5.09 -14.48 6.21
C GLN A 37 -5.67 -13.07 6.38
N SER A 38 -5.59 -12.21 5.37
CA SER A 38 -6.04 -10.82 5.52
C SER A 38 -7.56 -10.70 5.42
N PRO A 39 -8.22 -10.03 6.40
CA PRO A 39 -9.64 -9.69 6.26
C PRO A 39 -9.90 -8.75 5.07
N LYS A 40 -8.90 -7.97 4.64
CA LYS A 40 -9.00 -7.08 3.47
C LYS A 40 -9.06 -7.87 2.16
N ALA A 41 -8.36 -9.00 2.09
CA ALA A 41 -8.35 -9.86 0.91
C ALA A 41 -9.51 -10.86 0.89
N TRP A 42 -10.22 -11.03 2.01
CA TRP A 42 -11.30 -12.00 2.17
C TRP A 42 -12.36 -11.89 1.08
N LEU A 43 -12.81 -10.68 0.74
CA LEU A 43 -13.84 -10.46 -0.27
C LEU A 43 -13.38 -10.98 -1.65
N TRP A 44 -12.16 -10.60 -2.05
CA TRP A 44 -11.55 -11.01 -3.32
C TRP A 44 -11.31 -12.52 -3.37
N ARG A 45 -10.83 -13.11 -2.28
CA ARG A 45 -10.65 -14.55 -2.15
C ARG A 45 -11.97 -15.29 -2.29
N LYS A 46 -13.04 -14.79 -1.65
CA LYS A 46 -14.37 -15.41 -1.71
C LYS A 46 -14.97 -15.36 -3.11
N TRP A 47 -14.74 -14.28 -3.85
CA TRP A 47 -15.32 -14.08 -5.18
C TRP A 47 -14.52 -14.72 -6.31
N LEU A 48 -13.19 -14.70 -6.22
CA LEU A 48 -12.30 -15.05 -7.33
C LEU A 48 -11.40 -16.27 -7.03
N GLY A 49 -11.51 -16.85 -5.84
CA GLY A 49 -10.54 -17.82 -5.33
C GLY A 49 -9.19 -17.16 -5.00
N VAL A 50 -8.26 -17.97 -4.48
CA VAL A 50 -6.92 -17.50 -4.07
C VAL A 50 -6.15 -16.95 -5.28
N GLU A 51 -6.07 -17.70 -6.38
CA GLU A 51 -5.30 -17.27 -7.55
C GLU A 51 -5.90 -16.06 -8.28
N GLY A 52 -7.23 -15.96 -8.34
CA GLY A 52 -7.89 -14.77 -8.88
C GLY A 52 -7.66 -13.53 -8.01
N ALA A 53 -7.68 -13.68 -6.68
CA ALA A 53 -7.35 -12.61 -5.76
C ALA A 53 -5.88 -12.17 -5.87
N LYS A 54 -4.93 -13.11 -5.94
CA LYS A 54 -3.49 -12.83 -6.17
C LYS A 54 -3.29 -12.03 -7.45
N ARG A 55 -3.92 -12.44 -8.55
CA ARG A 55 -3.84 -11.74 -9.84
C ARG A 55 -4.41 -10.32 -9.76
N THR A 56 -5.56 -10.17 -9.10
CA THR A 56 -6.21 -8.86 -8.91
C THR A 56 -5.32 -7.93 -8.09
N ILE A 57 -4.74 -8.42 -7.00
CA ILE A 57 -3.81 -7.64 -6.19
C ILE A 57 -2.59 -7.22 -7.00
N ARG A 58 -1.97 -8.13 -7.77
CA ARG A 58 -0.79 -7.77 -8.57
C ARG A 58 -1.08 -6.77 -9.70
N ARG A 59 -2.19 -6.95 -10.41
CA ARG A 59 -2.47 -6.17 -11.63
C ARG A 59 -3.26 -4.89 -11.38
N VAL A 60 -4.01 -4.81 -10.29
CA VAL A 60 -4.91 -3.69 -10.01
C VAL A 60 -4.47 -2.97 -8.73
N PHE A 61 -4.52 -3.64 -7.58
CA PHE A 61 -4.25 -2.97 -6.30
C PHE A 61 -2.78 -2.61 -6.08
N GLY A 62 -1.85 -3.37 -6.64
CA GLY A 62 -0.42 -3.10 -6.60
C GLY A 62 -0.08 -1.76 -7.23
N PRO A 63 -0.37 -1.56 -8.54
CA PRO A 63 -0.15 -0.27 -9.20
C PRO A 63 -0.85 0.90 -8.51
N ILE A 64 -2.13 0.74 -8.11
CA ILE A 64 -2.87 1.77 -7.40
C ILE A 64 -2.19 2.13 -6.08
N GLY A 65 -1.78 1.12 -5.32
CA GLY A 65 -1.12 1.32 -4.03
C GLY A 65 0.25 1.99 -4.17
N VAL A 66 1.02 1.67 -5.22
CA VAL A 66 2.30 2.35 -5.51
C VAL A 66 2.06 3.83 -5.79
N VAL A 67 1.08 4.17 -6.64
CA VAL A 67 0.72 5.56 -6.95
C VAL A 67 0.27 6.30 -5.69
N ALA A 68 -0.62 5.71 -4.91
CA ALA A 68 -1.10 6.30 -3.66
C ALA A 68 0.04 6.54 -2.66
N SER A 69 0.98 5.59 -2.54
CA SER A 69 2.18 5.74 -1.72
C SER A 69 3.06 6.91 -2.17
N VAL A 70 3.32 7.04 -3.46
CA VAL A 70 4.11 8.16 -4.01
C VAL A 70 3.40 9.49 -3.73
N VAL A 71 2.08 9.56 -3.90
CA VAL A 71 1.29 10.76 -3.58
C VAL A 71 1.41 11.12 -2.11
N PHE A 72 1.29 10.16 -1.17
CA PHE A 72 1.44 10.44 0.25
C PHE A 72 2.83 10.94 0.62
N VAL A 73 3.88 10.34 0.08
CA VAL A 73 5.25 10.82 0.30
C VAL A 73 5.41 12.23 -0.28
N GLY A 74 4.96 12.47 -1.52
CA GLY A 74 5.05 13.77 -2.17
C GLY A 74 4.33 14.88 -1.40
N LEU A 75 3.09 14.62 -0.96
CA LEU A 75 2.31 15.56 -0.14
C LEU A 75 2.99 15.84 1.20
N GLY A 76 3.48 14.81 1.89
CA GLY A 76 4.20 15.00 3.14
C GLY A 76 5.49 15.81 2.98
N VAL A 77 6.28 15.55 1.94
CA VAL A 77 7.48 16.34 1.63
C VAL A 77 7.11 17.79 1.33
N GLN A 78 6.10 18.02 0.48
CA GLN A 78 5.63 19.37 0.16
C GLN A 78 5.18 20.12 1.42
N MET A 79 4.45 19.48 2.33
CA MET A 79 3.99 20.09 3.58
C MET A 79 5.14 20.45 4.52
N LEU A 80 6.22 19.64 4.57
CA LEU A 80 7.42 20.00 5.33
C LEU A 80 8.12 21.22 4.73
N LEU A 81 8.23 21.30 3.41
CA LEU A 81 8.88 22.42 2.73
C LEU A 81 8.07 23.71 2.77
N ALA A 82 6.74 23.63 2.79
CA ALA A 82 5.85 24.79 2.83
C ALA A 82 5.57 25.31 4.26
N GLY A 83 5.79 24.49 5.28
CA GLY A 83 5.58 24.83 6.70
C GLY A 83 6.86 24.99 7.52
N GLY A 84 8.03 24.88 6.88
CA GLY A 84 9.35 25.16 7.45
C GLY A 84 9.82 26.58 7.16
#